data_AF-A0A4Q5TBA8-F1
#
_entry.id   AF-A0A4Q5TBA8-F1
#
_cell.length_a   1.000
_cell.length_b   1.000
_cell.length_c   1.000
_cell.angle_alpha   90.00
_cell.angle_beta   90.00
_cell.angle_gamma   90.00
#
_symmetry.space_group_name_H-M   'P 1'
#
loop_
_entity.id
_entity.type
_entity.pdbx_description
1 polymer ?
#
loop_
_entity_poly.entity_id
_entity_poly.type
_entity_poly.pdbx_seq_one_letter_code
_entity_poly.pdbx_strand_id
1 'polypeptide(L)'
;MLRFIAFVAAFLALAATAVLLVTAGAAALGAWFGIRRLRTKLDRYRLRRGQAADPGDPLEAAWTLAAAEADWAVSRVATARTSCARLLAIADADPLATDAVDWANVIRRRVPDLVAACMDESRDATPIERRRNLDDLIDSLEKIGAEAERRRDRFRDGRVSPFTVQRTYVDQRTRPGPLN
;
A
#
# COMPACT_ATOMS: atom_id res chain seq x y z
N MET A 1 26.49 0.87 69.27
CA MET A 1 26.48 1.77 68.09
C MET A 1 27.16 1.17 66.86
N LEU A 2 28.40 0.66 66.95
CA LEU A 2 29.12 0.05 65.80
C LEU A 2 28.35 -1.06 65.05
N ARG A 3 27.66 -1.96 65.77
CA ARG A 3 26.84 -3.03 65.17
C ARG A 3 25.62 -2.53 64.42
N PHE A 4 25.02 -1.42 64.85
CA PHE A 4 23.86 -0.82 64.20
C PHE A 4 24.26 -0.12 62.89
N ILE A 5 25.40 0.57 62.90
CA ILE A 5 25.98 1.20 61.70
C ILE A 5 26.36 0.13 60.66
N ALA A 6 26.94 -0.99 61.08
CA ALA A 6 27.26 -2.10 60.19
C ALA A 6 26.01 -2.72 59.54
N PHE A 7 24.91 -2.84 60.30
CA PHE A 7 23.64 -3.38 59.78
C PHE A 7 22.98 -2.45 58.75
N VAL A 8 23.00 -1.13 59.01
CA VAL A 8 22.48 -0.13 58.08
C VAL A 8 23.31 -0.08 56.79
N ALA A 9 24.65 -0.16 56.90
CA ALA A 9 25.53 -0.21 55.74
C ALA A 9 25.30 -1.47 54.88
N ALA A 10 25.14 -2.63 55.50
CA ALA A 10 24.84 -3.88 54.81
C ALA A 10 23.47 -3.82 54.10
N PHE A 11 22.45 -3.24 54.74
CA PHE A 11 21.12 -3.07 54.14
C PHE A 11 21.16 -2.12 52.93
N LEU A 12 21.89 -1.01 53.02
CA LEU A 12 22.06 -0.07 51.90
C LEU A 12 22.82 -0.71 50.73
N ALA A 13 23.84 -1.52 51.01
CA ALA A 13 24.56 -2.26 49.98
C ALA A 13 23.65 -3.26 49.26
N LEU A 14 22.81 -3.99 50.00
CA LEU A 14 21.82 -4.93 49.45
C LEU A 14 20.77 -4.21 48.58
N ALA A 15 20.26 -3.08 49.05
CA ALA A 15 19.32 -2.26 48.28
C ALA A 15 19.94 -1.74 46.98
N ALA A 16 21.19 -1.27 47.01
CA ALA A 16 21.91 -0.83 45.83
C ALA A 16 22.12 -1.97 44.81
N THR A 17 22.46 -3.18 45.27
CA THR A 17 22.58 -4.35 44.38
C THR A 17 21.26 -4.76 43.75
N ALA A 18 20.14 -4.68 44.49
CA ALA A 18 18.82 -4.98 43.95
C ALA A 18 18.40 -4.00 42.84
N VAL A 19 18.65 -2.70 43.03
CA VAL A 19 18.37 -1.67 42.02
C VAL A 19 19.23 -1.85 40.76
N LEU A 20 20.51 -2.18 40.92
CA LEU A 20 21.41 -2.46 39.79
C LEU A 20 20.96 -3.68 38.97
N LEU A 21 20.50 -4.75 39.63
CA LEU A 21 20.01 -5.95 38.94
C LEU A 21 18.72 -5.67 38.16
N VAL A 22 17.78 -4.90 38.74
CA VAL A 22 16.52 -4.55 38.09
C VAL A 22 16.74 -3.64 36.88
N THR A 23 17.61 -2.64 37.00
CA THR A 23 17.95 -1.72 35.91
C THR A 23 18.70 -2.42 34.78
N ALA A 24 19.64 -3.32 35.10
CA ALA A 24 20.32 -4.15 34.10
C ALA A 24 19.36 -5.10 33.38
N GLY A 25 18.42 -5.71 34.10
CA GLY A 25 17.37 -6.56 33.52
C GLY A 25 16.44 -5.80 32.57
N ALA A 26 16.02 -4.59 32.95
CA ALA A 26 15.18 -3.73 32.12
C ALA A 26 15.91 -3.27 30.85
N ALA A 27 17.19 -2.91 30.96
CA ALA A 27 18.02 -2.52 29.82
C ALA A 27 18.25 -3.69 28.84
N ALA A 28 18.49 -4.90 29.36
CA ALA A 28 18.66 -6.11 28.55
C ALA A 28 17.37 -6.48 27.79
N LEU A 29 16.20 -6.38 28.45
CA LEU A 29 14.90 -6.59 27.81
C LEU A 29 14.63 -5.51 26.76
N GLY A 30 14.87 -4.24 27.06
CA GLY A 30 14.70 -3.13 26.11
C GLY A 30 15.57 -3.29 24.86
N ALA A 31 16.83 -3.68 25.03
CA ALA A 31 17.75 -3.97 23.93
C ALA A 31 17.29 -5.17 23.11
N TRP A 32 16.81 -6.24 23.75
CA TRP A 32 16.29 -7.43 23.07
C TRP A 32 15.05 -7.13 22.21
N PHE A 33 14.10 -6.36 22.73
CA PHE A 33 12.94 -5.92 21.96
C PHE A 33 13.32 -4.95 20.83
N GLY A 34 14.27 -4.04 21.07
CA GLY A 34 14.80 -3.12 20.05
C GLY A 34 15.48 -3.85 18.89
N ILE A 35 16.35 -4.82 19.19
CA ILE A 35 17.07 -5.63 18.20
C ILE A 35 16.10 -6.51 17.40
N ARG A 36 15.08 -7.09 18.04
CA ARG A 36 14.05 -7.89 17.35
C ARG A 36 13.25 -7.02 16.37
N ARG A 37 12.91 -5.79 16.73
CA ARG A 37 12.19 -4.83 15.87
C ARG A 37 13.04 -4.31 14.71
N LEU A 38 14.37 -4.21 14.90
CA LEU A 38 15.33 -3.87 13.85
C LEU A 38 15.56 -5.04 12.87
N ARG A 39 15.64 -6.27 13.38
CA ARG A 39 15.71 -7.49 12.54
C ARG A 39 14.49 -7.63 11.65
N THR A 40 13.28 -7.46 12.16
CA THR A 40 12.06 -7.52 11.31
C THR A 40 11.98 -6.41 10.26
N LYS A 41 12.61 -5.26 10.48
CA LYS A 41 12.74 -4.21 9.45
C LYS A 41 13.77 -4.56 8.38
N LEU A 42 14.90 -5.13 8.79
CA LEU A 42 15.96 -5.59 7.87
C LEU A 42 15.53 -6.81 7.05
N ASP A 43 14.83 -7.76 7.66
CA ASP A 43 14.26 -8.92 6.98
C ASP A 43 13.18 -8.50 5.99
N ARG A 44 12.36 -7.48 6.30
CA ARG A 44 11.43 -6.88 5.32
C ARG A 44 12.15 -6.25 4.12
N TYR A 45 13.28 -5.59 4.33
CA TYR A 45 14.10 -5.07 3.24
C TYR A 45 14.76 -6.17 2.40
N ARG A 46 15.19 -7.26 3.03
CA ARG A 46 15.79 -8.42 2.35
C ARG A 46 14.75 -9.27 1.63
N LEU A 47 13.57 -9.48 2.21
CA LEU A 47 12.43 -10.13 1.57
C LEU A 47 11.98 -9.31 0.36
N ARG A 48 11.87 -7.98 0.45
CA ARG A 48 11.64 -7.12 -0.73
C ARG A 48 12.66 -7.30 -1.85
N ARG A 49 13.90 -7.72 -1.54
CA ARG A 49 14.96 -7.99 -2.53
C ARG A 49 14.98 -9.44 -3.00
N GLY A 50 14.51 -10.39 -2.19
CA GLY A 50 14.44 -11.82 -2.49
C GLY A 50 13.13 -12.26 -3.14
N GLN A 51 12.03 -11.54 -2.94
CA GLN A 51 10.73 -11.77 -3.59
C GLN A 51 10.70 -11.27 -5.05
N ALA A 52 11.79 -10.64 -5.51
CA ALA A 52 12.06 -10.40 -6.92
C ALA A 52 12.50 -11.68 -7.68
N ALA A 53 12.48 -12.86 -7.02
CA ALA A 53 12.97 -14.13 -7.57
C ALA A 53 11.86 -15.17 -7.86
N ASP A 54 10.58 -14.76 -7.92
CA ASP A 54 9.49 -15.58 -8.48
C ASP A 54 8.90 -14.86 -9.71
N PRO A 55 8.95 -15.43 -10.94
CA PRO A 55 8.62 -14.73 -12.18
C PRO A 55 7.12 -14.71 -12.50
N GLY A 56 6.25 -14.66 -11.48
CA GLY A 56 4.84 -14.34 -11.63
C GLY A 56 4.63 -12.83 -11.61
N ASP A 57 3.63 -12.30 -12.33
CA ASP A 57 3.29 -10.87 -12.25
C ASP A 57 2.90 -10.50 -10.81
N PRO A 58 3.70 -9.68 -10.09
CA PRO A 58 3.43 -9.32 -8.70
C PRO A 58 2.09 -8.63 -8.51
N LEU A 59 1.61 -7.94 -9.54
CA LEU A 59 0.31 -7.29 -9.54
C LEU A 59 -0.82 -8.32 -9.53
N GLU A 60 -0.72 -9.35 -10.37
CA GLU A 60 -1.72 -10.41 -10.45
C GLU A 60 -1.80 -11.24 -9.17
N ALA A 61 -0.63 -11.55 -8.58
CA ALA A 61 -0.56 -12.22 -7.28
C ALA A 61 -1.22 -11.39 -6.18
N ALA A 62 -1.00 -10.07 -6.17
CA ALA A 62 -1.61 -9.17 -5.18
C ALA A 62 -3.14 -9.12 -5.30
N TRP A 63 -3.70 -9.07 -6.52
CA TRP A 63 -5.14 -9.12 -6.72
C TRP A 63 -5.75 -10.43 -6.26
N THR A 64 -5.10 -11.54 -6.59
CA THR A 64 -5.55 -12.89 -6.21
C THR A 64 -5.55 -13.04 -4.69
N LEU A 65 -4.49 -12.57 -4.02
CA LEU A 65 -4.37 -12.61 -2.57
C LEU A 65 -5.43 -11.74 -1.88
N ALA A 66 -5.66 -10.51 -2.37
CA ALA A 66 -6.68 -9.63 -1.82
C ALA A 66 -8.09 -10.23 -1.95
N ALA A 67 -8.41 -10.86 -3.08
CA ALA A 67 -9.69 -11.52 -3.29
C ALA A 67 -9.86 -12.77 -2.41
N ALA A 68 -8.78 -13.53 -2.19
CA ALA A 68 -8.81 -14.72 -1.34
C ALA A 68 -9.00 -14.39 0.15
N GLU A 69 -8.33 -13.35 0.65
CA GLU A 69 -8.42 -12.94 2.05
C GLU A 69 -9.69 -12.15 2.38
N ALA A 70 -10.29 -11.49 1.38
CA ALA A 70 -11.55 -10.77 1.51
C ALA A 70 -12.66 -11.37 0.63
N ASP A 71 -13.02 -12.63 0.90
CA ASP A 71 -14.03 -13.40 0.17
C ASP A 71 -15.39 -12.69 0.07
N TRP A 72 -15.79 -11.97 1.13
CA TRP A 72 -17.02 -11.16 1.17
C TRP A 72 -17.03 -9.97 0.18
N ALA A 73 -15.86 -9.53 -0.30
CA ALA A 73 -15.69 -8.34 -1.12
C ALA A 73 -15.07 -8.65 -2.49
N VAL A 74 -15.08 -9.91 -2.93
CA VAL A 74 -14.50 -10.35 -4.21
C VAL A 74 -15.02 -9.53 -5.40
N SER A 75 -16.31 -9.19 -5.42
CA SER A 75 -16.91 -8.37 -6.48
C SER A 75 -16.35 -6.93 -6.53
N ARG A 76 -16.09 -6.34 -5.37
CA ARG A 76 -15.48 -5.00 -5.23
C ARG A 76 -14.04 -5.03 -5.74
N VAL A 77 -13.26 -6.02 -5.30
CA VAL A 77 -11.88 -6.24 -5.75
C VAL A 77 -11.82 -6.48 -7.26
N ALA A 78 -12.70 -7.32 -7.82
CA ALA A 78 -12.78 -7.60 -9.24
C ALA A 78 -13.13 -6.35 -10.08
N THR A 79 -14.02 -5.50 -9.56
CA THR A 79 -14.36 -4.22 -10.19
C THR A 79 -13.15 -3.29 -10.24
N ALA A 80 -12.48 -3.07 -9.11
CA ALA A 80 -11.28 -2.24 -9.03
C ALA A 80 -10.15 -2.77 -9.94
N ARG A 81 -9.92 -4.08 -9.94
CA ARG A 81 -8.98 -4.77 -10.83
C ARG A 81 -9.31 -4.52 -12.29
N THR A 82 -10.58 -4.66 -12.68
CA THR A 82 -11.01 -4.46 -14.06
C THR A 82 -10.77 -3.03 -14.53
N SER A 83 -11.11 -2.03 -13.72
CA SER A 83 -10.82 -0.62 -14.04
C SER A 83 -9.33 -0.35 -14.21
N CYS A 84 -8.49 -0.91 -13.33
CA CYS A 84 -7.04 -0.82 -13.45
C CYS A 84 -6.54 -1.49 -14.74
N ALA A 85 -6.98 -2.71 -15.03
CA ALA A 85 -6.56 -3.46 -16.21
C ALA A 85 -6.88 -2.74 -17.52
N ARG A 86 -8.03 -2.05 -17.61
CA ARG A 86 -8.38 -1.26 -18.80
C ARG A 86 -7.43 -0.09 -19.03
N LEU A 87 -6.95 0.56 -17.98
CA LEU A 87 -5.97 1.63 -18.11
C LEU A 87 -4.58 1.08 -18.43
N LEU A 88 -4.19 -0.04 -17.80
CA LEU A 88 -2.92 -0.72 -18.12
C LEU A 88 -2.86 -1.09 -19.60
N ALA A 89 -3.96 -1.61 -20.16
CA ALA A 89 -4.06 -1.92 -21.58
C ALA A 89 -3.87 -0.68 -22.49
N ILE A 90 -4.30 0.51 -22.06
CA ILE A 90 -4.04 1.76 -22.80
C ILE A 90 -2.55 2.10 -22.75
N ALA A 91 -1.95 2.06 -21.56
CA ALA A 91 -0.53 2.35 -21.38
C ALA A 91 0.37 1.39 -22.16
N ASP A 92 -0.02 0.11 -22.24
CA ASP A 92 0.73 -0.92 -22.95
C ASP A 92 0.56 -0.81 -24.48
N ALA A 93 -0.60 -0.33 -24.95
CA ALA A 93 -0.86 -0.14 -26.37
C ALA A 93 -0.31 1.19 -26.92
N ASP A 94 -0.24 2.24 -26.11
CA ASP A 94 0.21 3.57 -26.51
C ASP A 94 1.22 4.15 -25.50
N PRO A 95 2.53 3.92 -25.72
CA PRO A 95 3.58 4.45 -24.85
C PRO A 95 3.67 5.99 -24.83
N LEU A 96 3.02 6.69 -25.77
CA LEU A 96 2.98 8.16 -25.82
C LEU A 96 1.84 8.74 -24.98
N ALA A 97 0.92 7.89 -24.49
CA ALA A 97 -0.12 8.27 -23.54
C ALA A 97 0.45 8.47 -22.13
N THR A 98 1.29 9.49 -21.96
CA THR A 98 2.09 9.76 -20.75
C THR A 98 1.30 9.68 -19.44
N ASP A 99 0.12 10.31 -19.34
CA ASP A 99 -0.73 10.24 -18.12
C ASP A 99 -1.20 8.81 -17.81
N ALA A 100 -1.47 7.99 -18.83
CA ALA A 100 -1.85 6.59 -18.65
C ALA A 100 -0.65 5.74 -18.23
N VAL A 101 0.53 5.96 -18.84
CA VAL A 101 1.78 5.25 -18.52
C VAL A 101 2.24 5.55 -17.09
N ASP A 102 2.22 6.82 -16.68
CA ASP A 102 2.61 7.22 -15.34
C ASP A 102 1.71 6.58 -14.28
N TRP A 103 0.40 6.58 -14.51
CA TRP A 103 -0.53 5.95 -13.58
C TRP A 103 -0.46 4.41 -13.61
N ALA A 104 -0.20 3.81 -14.77
CA ALA A 104 0.05 2.38 -14.88
C ALA A 104 1.24 1.94 -14.01
N ASN A 105 2.33 2.72 -14.01
CA ASN A 105 3.48 2.48 -13.14
C ASN A 105 3.13 2.63 -11.66
N VAL A 106 2.27 3.60 -11.30
CA VAL A 106 1.74 3.73 -9.94
C VAL A 106 0.95 2.48 -9.55
N ILE A 107 0.05 1.98 -10.39
CA ILE A 107 -0.76 0.78 -10.10
C ILE A 107 0.15 -0.44 -9.88
N ARG A 108 1.06 -0.71 -10.82
CA ARG A 108 1.99 -1.87 -10.79
C ARG A 108 2.84 -1.92 -9.52
N ARG A 109 3.18 -0.75 -8.96
CA ARG A 109 3.93 -0.65 -7.70
C ARG A 109 3.03 -0.64 -6.46
N ARG A 110 2.02 0.22 -6.46
CA ARG A 110 1.25 0.57 -5.26
C ARG A 110 0.30 -0.54 -4.83
N VAL A 111 -0.33 -1.24 -5.77
CA VAL A 111 -1.28 -2.32 -5.42
C VAL A 111 -0.56 -3.46 -4.70
N PRO A 112 0.54 -4.04 -5.22
CA PRO A 112 1.30 -5.05 -4.48
C PRO A 112 1.78 -4.56 -3.11
N ASP A 113 2.30 -3.32 -3.04
CA ASP A 113 2.77 -2.75 -1.77
C ASP A 113 1.66 -2.63 -0.72
N LEU A 114 0.45 -2.20 -1.12
CA LEU A 114 -0.69 -2.07 -0.22
C LEU A 114 -1.17 -3.43 0.29
N VAL A 115 -1.29 -4.40 -0.61
CA VAL A 115 -1.71 -5.76 -0.24
C VAL A 115 -0.68 -6.36 0.71
N ALA A 116 0.62 -6.30 0.37
CA ALA A 116 1.69 -6.82 1.23
C ALA A 116 1.69 -6.15 2.62
N ALA A 117 1.53 -4.83 2.69
CA ALA A 117 1.47 -4.11 3.96
C ALA A 117 0.26 -4.54 4.81
N CYS A 118 -0.93 -4.68 4.20
CA CYS A 118 -2.13 -5.15 4.89
C CYS A 118 -1.96 -6.58 5.42
N MET A 119 -1.35 -7.48 4.64
CA MET A 119 -1.10 -8.86 5.08
C MET A 119 -0.09 -8.93 6.22
N ASP A 120 0.96 -8.10 6.17
CA ASP A 120 1.93 -7.99 7.25
C ASP A 120 1.31 -7.46 8.54
N GLU A 121 0.45 -6.44 8.45
CA GLU A 121 -0.29 -5.88 9.60
C GLU A 121 -1.29 -6.88 10.17
N SER A 122 -1.90 -7.70 9.31
CA SER A 122 -2.88 -8.70 9.69
C SER A 122 -2.28 -9.99 10.25
N ARG A 123 -0.95 -10.16 10.22
CA ARG A 123 -0.28 -11.42 10.64
C ARG A 123 -0.52 -11.75 12.12
N ASP A 124 -0.44 -10.74 12.98
CA ASP A 124 -0.58 -10.89 14.44
C ASP A 124 -1.89 -10.26 14.95
N ALA A 125 -2.80 -9.89 14.05
CA ALA A 125 -4.05 -9.21 14.35
C ALA A 125 -5.13 -10.19 14.85
N THR A 126 -6.02 -9.71 15.71
CA THR A 126 -7.24 -10.45 16.05
C THR A 126 -8.16 -10.54 14.82
N PRO A 127 -9.14 -11.47 14.80
CA PRO A 127 -10.06 -11.59 13.66
C PRO A 127 -10.83 -10.30 13.34
N ILE A 128 -11.20 -9.51 14.36
CA ILE A 128 -11.91 -8.24 14.19
C ILE A 128 -11.00 -7.17 13.58
N GLU A 129 -9.76 -7.07 14.06
CA GLU A 129 -8.76 -6.14 13.51
C GLU A 129 -8.40 -6.52 12.07
N ARG A 130 -8.21 -7.81 11.79
CA ARG A 130 -7.96 -8.33 10.44
C ARG A 130 -9.09 -7.96 9.49
N ARG A 131 -10.35 -8.13 9.92
CA ARG A 131 -11.51 -7.73 9.13
C ARG A 131 -11.47 -6.23 8.80
N ARG A 132 -11.21 -5.38 9.79
CA ARG A 132 -11.10 -3.94 9.60
C ARG A 132 -9.97 -3.56 8.64
N ASN A 133 -8.79 -4.16 8.81
CA ASN A 133 -7.63 -3.90 7.95
C ASN A 133 -7.92 -4.27 6.49
N LEU A 134 -8.66 -5.37 6.27
CA LEU A 134 -9.07 -5.80 4.94
C LEU A 134 -10.13 -4.87 4.34
N ASP A 135 -11.09 -4.39 5.13
CA ASP A 135 -12.06 -3.38 4.68
C ASP A 135 -11.34 -2.07 4.27
N ASP A 136 -10.36 -1.60 5.05
CA ASP A 136 -9.53 -0.43 4.71
C ASP A 136 -8.67 -0.65 3.43
N LEU A 137 -8.16 -1.86 3.22
CA LEU A 137 -7.47 -2.25 1.99
C LEU A 137 -8.42 -2.18 0.79
N ILE A 138 -9.62 -2.77 0.89
CA ILE A 138 -10.61 -2.77 -0.20
C ILE A 138 -10.97 -1.34 -0.59
N ASP A 139 -11.26 -0.48 0.39
CA ASP A 139 -11.57 0.93 0.13
C ASP A 139 -10.42 1.65 -0.58
N SER A 140 -9.17 1.30 -0.25
CA SER A 140 -7.98 1.83 -0.92
C SER A 140 -7.86 1.33 -2.36
N LEU A 141 -8.13 0.05 -2.61
CA LEU A 141 -8.12 -0.55 -3.96
C LEU A 141 -9.23 0.04 -4.84
N GLU A 142 -10.42 0.27 -4.30
CA GLU A 142 -11.52 0.93 -5.01
C GLU A 142 -11.18 2.36 -5.39
N LYS A 143 -10.53 3.13 -4.50
CA LYS A 143 -10.07 4.49 -4.82
C LYS A 143 -9.07 4.48 -5.99
N ILE A 144 -8.15 3.50 -6.02
CA ILE A 144 -7.22 3.31 -7.13
C ILE A 144 -7.97 2.96 -8.42
N GLY A 145 -8.92 2.02 -8.36
CA GLY A 145 -9.74 1.63 -9.51
C GLY A 145 -10.58 2.79 -10.06
N ALA A 146 -11.19 3.59 -9.19
CA ALA A 146 -11.96 4.76 -9.57
C ALA A 146 -11.08 5.84 -10.21
N GLU A 147 -9.87 6.07 -9.70
CA GLU A 147 -8.92 7.00 -10.33
C GLU A 147 -8.41 6.48 -11.68
N ALA A 148 -8.20 5.16 -11.81
CA ALA A 148 -7.83 4.55 -13.09
C ALA A 148 -8.93 4.74 -14.15
N GLU A 149 -10.20 4.61 -13.77
CA GLU A 149 -11.33 4.87 -14.67
C GLU A 149 -11.39 6.36 -15.07
N ARG A 150 -11.25 7.29 -14.10
CA ARG A 150 -11.19 8.74 -14.40
C ARG A 150 -10.08 9.10 -15.38
N ARG A 151 -8.88 8.51 -15.20
CA ARG A 151 -7.74 8.67 -16.11
C ARG A 151 -8.05 8.17 -17.52
N ARG A 152 -8.68 7.01 -17.62
CA ARG A 152 -9.10 6.42 -18.89
C ARG A 152 -10.14 7.28 -19.60
N ASP A 153 -11.08 7.85 -18.87
CA ASP A 153 -12.08 8.75 -19.45
C ASP A 153 -11.45 10.04 -19.97
N ARG A 154 -10.51 10.65 -19.22
CA ARG A 154 -9.71 11.79 -19.73
C ARG A 154 -8.95 11.44 -21.02
N PHE A 155 -8.34 10.26 -21.10
CA PHE A 155 -7.66 9.81 -22.30
C PHE A 155 -8.62 9.66 -23.49
N ARG A 156 -9.85 9.20 -23.25
CA ARG A 156 -10.89 9.08 -24.28
C ARG A 156 -11.39 10.44 -24.74
N ASP A 157 -11.64 11.37 -23.83
CA ASP A 157 -12.13 12.70 -24.14
C ASP A 157 -11.08 13.54 -24.89
N GLY A 158 -9.79 13.31 -24.62
CA GLY A 158 -8.69 13.93 -25.35
C GLY A 158 -8.55 13.46 -26.80
N ARG A 159 -9.16 12.34 -27.19
CA ARG A 159 -9.21 11.89 -28.58
C ARG A 159 -10.32 12.64 -29.30
N VAL A 160 -9.94 13.65 -30.09
CA VAL A 160 -10.87 14.34 -31.00
C VAL A 160 -11.53 13.30 -31.91
N SER A 161 -12.82 13.07 -31.70
CA SER A 161 -13.58 12.15 -32.55
C SER A 161 -13.57 12.67 -33.99
N PRO A 162 -13.37 11.82 -35.01
CA PRO A 162 -13.51 12.20 -36.42
C PRO A 162 -14.86 12.89 -36.70
N PHE A 163 -15.90 12.50 -35.96
CA PHE A 163 -17.22 13.12 -36.04
C PHE A 163 -17.28 14.52 -35.43
N THR A 164 -16.45 14.82 -34.42
CA THR A 164 -16.30 16.17 -33.88
C THR A 164 -15.68 17.08 -34.93
N VAL A 165 -14.63 16.63 -35.63
CA VAL A 165 -14.04 17.39 -36.74
C VAL A 165 -15.05 17.65 -37.86
N GLN A 166 -15.81 16.62 -38.25
CA GLN A 166 -16.86 16.76 -39.26
C GLN A 166 -17.98 17.71 -38.83
N ARG A 167 -18.45 17.64 -37.57
CA ARG A 167 -19.44 18.59 -37.04
C ARG A 167 -18.91 20.01 -37.02
N THR A 168 -17.68 20.23 -36.54
CA THR A 168 -17.05 21.55 -36.56
C THR A 168 -16.93 22.10 -37.98
N TYR A 169 -16.57 21.26 -38.94
CA TYR A 169 -16.50 21.65 -40.34
C TYR A 169 -17.87 22.00 -40.93
N VAL A 170 -18.91 21.19 -40.65
CA VAL A 170 -20.28 21.47 -41.09
C VAL A 170 -20.78 22.77 -40.45
N ASP A 171 -20.63 22.94 -39.14
CA ASP A 171 -21.03 24.14 -38.40
C ASP A 171 -20.34 25.40 -38.92
N GLN A 172 -19.05 25.32 -39.29
CA GLN A 172 -18.35 26.43 -39.91
C GLN A 172 -18.92 26.80 -41.29
N ARG A 173 -19.43 25.82 -42.04
CA ARG A 173 -20.01 26.03 -43.38
C ARG A 173 -21.48 26.46 -43.34
N THR A 174 -22.23 26.05 -42.33
CA THR A 174 -23.66 26.36 -42.17
C THR A 174 -23.92 27.56 -41.28
N ARG A 175 -22.90 28.10 -40.60
CA ARG A 175 -23.01 29.35 -39.86
C ARG A 175 -23.42 30.48 -40.82
N PRO A 176 -24.57 31.15 -40.61
CA PRO A 176 -24.85 32.38 -41.32
C PRO A 176 -23.75 33.38 -40.93
N GLY A 177 -22.99 33.83 -41.94
CA GLY A 177 -22.00 34.88 -41.73
C GLY A 177 -22.68 36.20 -41.37
N PRO A 178 -21.97 37.17 -40.77
CA PRO A 178 -22.52 38.48 -40.39
C PRO A 178 -22.98 39.37 -41.57
N LEU A 179 -23.04 38.82 -42.78
CA LEU A 179 -23.41 39.51 -44.02
C LEU A 179 -24.63 38.89 -44.72
N ASN A 180 -25.32 37.92 -44.10
CA ASN A 180 -26.63 37.42 -44.52
C ASN A 180 -27.67 37.64 -43.41
#